data_AF-A0A6G0HE82-F1
#
_entry.id   AF-A0A6G0HE82-F1
#
_cell.length_a   1.000
_cell.length_b   1.000
_cell.length_c   1.000
_cell.angle_alpha   90.00
_cell.angle_beta   90.00
_cell.angle_gamma   90.00
#
_symmetry.space_group_name_H-M   'P 1'
#
loop_
_entity.id
_entity.type
_entity.pdbx_description
1 polymer ?
#
loop_
_entity_poly.entity_id
_entity_poly.type
_entity_poly.pdbx_seq_one_letter_code
_entity_poly.pdbx_strand_id
1 'polypeptide(L)'
;MHRVDSLGVVSRMSQLGCVVRRTYSVPCPKYLVHIDTNHKLIRYNIVIFGGIMASHARIERLWRDVWMGATQVFYHIFRMLEEEGYLDLTNTTHFFCLHYVFLPRLQLTLDLFRGGWDNHPLRTEQNMTPNQLWELGQIQHPIPDPEDLNIPEIDWEQSGDVSELHHGVNVPQFESPLSPEQLRLLKV
;
A
#
# COMPACT_ATOMS: atom_id res chain seq x y z
N MET A 1 18.83 -24.12 9.74
CA MET A 1 19.61 -22.92 10.10
C MET A 1 20.35 -22.46 8.85
N HIS A 2 19.78 -21.53 8.08
CA HIS A 2 20.38 -21.05 6.83
C HIS A 2 21.61 -20.19 7.16
N ARG A 3 22.77 -20.57 6.63
CA ARG A 3 24.00 -19.77 6.74
C ARG A 3 23.78 -18.45 6.00
N VAL A 4 23.80 -17.35 6.73
CA VAL A 4 23.83 -16.01 6.12
C VAL A 4 25.15 -15.86 5.38
N ASP A 5 25.09 -15.60 4.08
CA ASP A 5 26.26 -15.35 3.24
C ASP A 5 26.90 -14.00 3.61
N SER A 6 27.91 -14.07 4.47
CA SER A 6 28.65 -12.90 4.96
C SER A 6 29.41 -12.19 3.84
N LEU A 7 29.90 -12.91 2.83
CA LEU A 7 30.66 -12.35 1.72
C LEU A 7 29.74 -11.58 0.77
N GLY A 8 28.56 -12.11 0.46
CA GLY A 8 27.55 -11.40 -0.33
C GLY A 8 27.03 -10.14 0.34
N VAL A 9 26.88 -10.13 1.67
CA VAL A 9 26.49 -8.92 2.44
C VAL A 9 27.57 -7.85 2.37
N VAL A 10 28.83 -8.22 2.59
CA VAL A 10 29.97 -7.29 2.55
C VAL A 10 30.20 -6.74 1.15
N SER A 11 30.06 -7.58 0.11
CA SER A 11 30.14 -7.15 -1.30
C SER A 11 29.04 -6.15 -1.66
N ARG A 12 27.81 -6.37 -1.22
CA ARG A 12 26.71 -5.40 -1.40
C ARG A 12 26.96 -4.11 -0.62
N MET A 13 27.50 -4.18 0.59
CA MET A 13 27.83 -2.98 1.38
C MET A 13 29.00 -2.18 0.79
N SER A 14 29.97 -2.83 0.14
CA SER A 14 31.10 -2.14 -0.49
C SER A 14 30.79 -1.62 -1.89
N GLN A 15 29.84 -2.24 -2.61
CA GLN A 15 29.44 -1.83 -3.97
C GLN A 15 28.22 -0.90 -4.01
N LEU A 16 27.27 -1.02 -3.06
CA LEU A 16 26.22 -0.04 -2.88
C LEU A 16 26.79 1.14 -2.09
N GLY A 17 27.43 2.06 -2.80
CA GLY A 17 27.53 3.43 -2.31
C GLY A 17 26.14 3.88 -1.84
N CYS A 18 26.10 4.75 -0.81
CA CYS A 18 24.85 5.35 -0.32
C CYS A 18 23.91 5.62 -1.50
N VAL A 19 22.76 4.94 -1.55
CA VAL A 19 21.78 5.16 -2.62
C VAL A 19 21.29 6.59 -2.45
N VAL A 20 21.92 7.51 -3.18
CA VAL A 20 21.52 8.91 -3.22
C VAL A 20 20.15 8.91 -3.87
N ARG A 21 19.12 9.16 -3.08
CA ARG A 21 17.76 9.32 -3.59
C ARG A 21 17.78 10.48 -4.57
N ARG A 22 17.34 10.22 -5.80
CA ARG A 22 17.18 11.27 -6.81
C ARG A 22 16.16 12.28 -6.29
N THR A 23 16.57 13.54 -6.25
CA THR A 23 15.63 14.65 -6.00
C THR A 23 14.88 14.88 -7.30
N TYR A 24 13.59 14.56 -7.29
CA TYR A 24 12.70 14.89 -8.40
C TYR A 24 12.12 16.28 -8.17
N SER A 25 12.32 17.18 -9.13
CA SER A 25 11.55 18.41 -9.22
C SER A 25 10.49 18.18 -10.28
N VAL A 26 9.22 18.25 -9.89
CA VAL A 26 8.10 18.10 -10.81
C VAL A 26 7.49 19.46 -11.10
N PRO A 27 7.08 19.73 -12.35
CA PRO A 27 6.55 21.03 -12.74
C PRO A 27 5.34 21.47 -11.91
N CYS A 28 4.46 20.52 -11.53
CA CYS A 28 3.28 20.80 -10.72
C CYS A 28 2.66 19.52 -10.11
N PRO A 29 1.62 19.64 -9.27
CA PRO A 29 0.86 18.49 -8.75
C PRO A 29 0.33 17.64 -9.91
N LYS A 30 0.30 16.30 -9.73
CA LYS A 30 0.00 15.22 -10.71
C LYS A 30 1.10 14.71 -11.65
N TYR A 31 2.26 15.35 -11.73
CA TYR A 31 3.30 14.89 -12.66
C TYR A 31 4.06 13.64 -12.17
N LEU A 32 4.02 13.38 -10.87
CA LEU A 32 4.61 12.17 -10.28
C LEU A 32 3.87 11.77 -9.01
N VAL A 33 3.35 10.56 -8.99
CA VAL A 33 2.85 9.91 -7.79
C VAL A 33 3.93 8.96 -7.29
N HIS A 34 4.29 9.09 -6.02
CA HIS A 34 5.09 8.10 -5.33
C HIS A 34 4.15 7.04 -4.75
N ILE A 35 4.18 5.84 -5.32
CA ILE A 35 3.45 4.67 -4.80
C ILE A 35 4.46 3.76 -4.12
N ASP A 36 4.12 3.30 -2.92
CA ASP A 36 4.97 2.40 -2.13
C ASP A 36 4.11 1.38 -1.39
N THR A 37 4.77 0.36 -0.84
CA THR A 37 4.16 -0.71 -0.05
C THR A 37 4.70 -0.70 1.36
N ASN A 38 3.79 -0.75 2.33
CA ASN A 38 4.13 -0.92 3.74
C ASN A 38 3.96 -2.36 4.17
N HIS A 39 5.06 -2.93 4.69
CA HIS A 39 5.17 -4.33 5.07
C HIS A 39 5.12 -4.56 6.58
N LYS A 40 4.65 -3.58 7.38
CA LYS A 40 4.60 -3.72 8.84
C LYS A 40 3.74 -4.90 9.32
N LEU A 41 2.74 -5.30 8.52
CA LEU A 41 1.86 -6.44 8.81
C LEU A 41 2.12 -7.65 7.90
N ILE A 42 3.27 -7.70 7.21
CA ILE A 42 3.57 -8.77 6.23
C ILE A 42 3.56 -10.17 6.85
N ARG A 43 3.93 -10.30 8.12
CA ARG A 43 3.89 -11.57 8.88
C ARG A 43 2.47 -12.17 8.94
N TYR A 44 1.45 -11.32 8.83
CA TYR A 44 0.05 -11.69 8.85
C TYR A 44 -0.54 -11.76 7.44
N ASN A 45 0.29 -11.80 6.38
CA ASN A 45 -0.10 -11.77 4.97
C ASN A 45 -0.95 -10.53 4.61
N ILE A 46 -0.64 -9.39 5.22
CA ILE A 46 -1.29 -8.11 4.94
C ILE A 46 -0.25 -7.11 4.46
N VAL A 47 -0.45 -6.59 3.25
CA VAL A 47 0.36 -5.53 2.64
C VAL A 47 -0.52 -4.32 2.42
N ILE A 48 -0.03 -3.14 2.80
CA ILE A 48 -0.75 -1.89 2.63
C ILE A 48 -0.08 -1.09 1.51
N PHE A 49 -0.84 -0.76 0.48
CA PHE A 49 -0.40 0.10 -0.60
C PHE A 49 -0.77 1.55 -0.29
N GLY A 50 0.16 2.47 -0.54
CA GLY A 50 -0.02 3.89 -0.27
C GLY A 50 0.56 4.73 -1.40
N GLY A 51 -0.12 5.82 -1.72
CA GLY A 51 0.31 6.76 -2.75
C GLY A 51 0.36 8.18 -2.20
N ILE A 52 1.37 8.95 -2.60
CA ILE A 52 1.48 10.37 -2.29
C ILE A 52 1.99 11.17 -3.47
N MET A 53 1.59 12.44 -3.57
CA MET A 53 2.15 13.34 -4.56
C MET A 53 3.61 13.67 -4.21
N ALA A 54 4.53 13.38 -5.13
CA ALA A 54 5.97 13.52 -4.90
C ALA A 54 6.41 14.96 -4.59
N SER A 55 5.61 15.96 -4.99
CA SER A 55 5.89 17.39 -4.81
C SER A 55 5.66 17.90 -3.39
N HIS A 56 4.82 17.25 -2.58
CA HIS A 56 4.25 17.89 -1.38
C HIS A 56 4.51 17.12 -0.10
N ALA A 57 4.80 15.82 -0.19
CA ALA A 57 5.07 15.04 1.00
C ALA A 57 5.93 13.82 0.71
N ARG A 58 6.65 13.42 1.75
CA ARG A 58 7.53 12.26 1.72
C ARG A 58 6.74 11.02 2.09
N ILE A 59 6.88 9.97 1.28
CA ILE A 59 6.25 8.67 1.56
C ILE A 59 6.66 8.12 2.94
N GLU A 60 7.89 8.39 3.40
CA GLU A 60 8.31 7.95 4.73
C GLU A 60 7.55 8.63 5.87
N ARG A 61 7.13 9.88 5.66
CA ARG A 61 6.31 10.60 6.63
C ARG A 61 4.90 10.02 6.64
N LEU A 62 4.30 9.81 5.47
CA LEU A 62 3.03 9.10 5.35
C LEU A 62 3.08 7.78 6.11
N TRP A 63 4.12 6.95 5.91
CA TRP A 63 4.21 5.66 6.59
C TRP A 63 4.38 5.74 8.10
N ARG A 64 5.04 6.79 8.61
CA ARG A 64 5.09 7.06 10.04
C ARG A 64 3.69 7.37 10.58
N ASP A 65 2.94 8.21 9.87
CA ASP A 65 1.64 8.67 10.32
C ASP A 65 0.57 7.57 10.16
N VAL A 66 0.64 6.75 9.10
CA VAL A 66 -0.16 5.52 8.95
C VAL A 66 0.14 4.53 10.09
N TRP A 67 1.41 4.40 10.48
CA TRP A 67 1.77 3.55 11.62
C TRP A 67 1.10 4.01 12.91
N MET A 68 1.28 5.29 13.25
CA MET A 68 0.74 5.86 14.48
C MET A 68 -0.79 5.99 14.46
N GLY A 69 -1.37 6.32 13.31
CA GLY A 69 -2.78 6.65 13.18
C GLY A 69 -3.69 5.45 12.87
N ALA A 70 -3.16 4.39 12.26
CA ALA A 70 -3.99 3.29 11.77
C ALA A 70 -3.45 1.91 12.13
N THR A 71 -2.20 1.59 11.81
CA THR A 71 -1.77 0.17 11.79
C THR A 71 -1.20 -0.35 13.09
N GLN A 72 -0.70 0.52 13.99
CA GLN A 72 -0.07 0.08 15.24
C GLN A 72 -1.01 -0.75 16.13
N VAL A 73 -2.31 -0.39 16.18
CA VAL A 73 -3.29 -1.09 17.02
C VAL A 73 -3.49 -2.54 16.55
N PHE A 74 -3.60 -2.74 15.23
CA PHE A 74 -3.73 -4.07 14.64
C PHE A 74 -2.46 -4.89 14.85
N TYR A 75 -1.29 -4.27 14.70
CA TYR A 75 -0.02 -4.93 15.00
C TYR A 75 0.01 -5.47 16.44
N HIS A 76 -0.36 -4.63 17.41
CA HIS A 76 -0.38 -5.05 18.82
C HIS A 76 -1.41 -6.15 19.09
N ILE A 77 -2.62 -6.04 18.56
CA ILE A 77 -3.65 -7.08 18.70
C ILE A 77 -3.16 -8.41 18.12
N PHE A 78 -2.60 -8.41 16.91
CA PHE A 78 -2.15 -9.65 16.26
C PHE A 78 -0.96 -10.28 17.00
N ARG A 79 -0.06 -9.45 17.53
CA ARG A 79 1.05 -9.91 18.38
C ARG A 79 0.55 -10.54 19.66
N MET A 80 -0.44 -9.94 20.33
CA MET A 80 -1.04 -10.52 21.53
C MET A 80 -1.73 -11.86 21.24
N LEU A 81 -2.52 -11.94 20.16
CA LEU A 81 -3.17 -13.19 19.77
C LEU A 81 -2.16 -14.31 19.47
N GLU A 82 -1.02 -13.97 18.88
CA GLU A 82 0.07 -14.92 18.61
C GLU A 82 0.77 -15.36 19.90
N GLU A 83 1.08 -14.41 20.80
CA GLU A 83 1.77 -14.68 22.07
C GLU A 83 0.92 -15.51 23.05
N GLU A 84 -0.40 -15.32 23.05
CA GLU A 84 -1.35 -16.07 23.87
C GLU A 84 -1.77 -17.41 23.23
N GLY A 85 -1.34 -17.68 22.00
CA GLY A 85 -1.63 -18.94 21.30
C GLY A 85 -3.01 -19.02 20.63
N TYR A 86 -3.75 -17.91 20.55
CA TYR A 86 -5.03 -17.83 19.82
C TYR A 86 -4.84 -17.75 18.30
N LEU A 87 -3.69 -17.28 17.83
CA LEU A 87 -3.34 -17.16 16.42
C LEU A 87 -2.13 -18.04 16.08
N ASP A 88 -2.36 -19.08 15.28
CA ASP A 88 -1.31 -19.91 14.69
C ASP A 88 -1.13 -19.57 13.20
N LEU A 89 0.03 -19.01 12.86
CA LEU A 89 0.40 -18.62 11.50
C LEU A 89 0.77 -19.82 10.60
N THR A 90 0.72 -21.05 11.10
CA THR A 90 0.82 -22.26 10.27
C THR A 90 -0.56 -22.83 9.93
N ASN A 91 -1.60 -22.37 10.62
CA ASN A 91 -2.98 -22.82 10.44
C ASN A 91 -3.75 -21.88 9.49
N THR A 92 -4.14 -22.40 8.34
CA THR A 92 -4.88 -21.65 7.31
C THR A 92 -6.24 -21.16 7.78
N THR A 93 -6.92 -21.88 8.68
CA THR A 93 -8.19 -21.45 9.28
C THR A 93 -8.00 -20.23 10.18
N HIS A 94 -6.91 -20.17 10.95
CA HIS A 94 -6.63 -19.01 11.79
C HIS A 94 -6.30 -17.77 10.93
N PHE A 95 -5.55 -17.93 9.84
CA PHE A 95 -5.35 -16.86 8.86
C PHE A 95 -6.67 -16.38 8.26
N PHE A 96 -7.54 -17.30 7.86
CA PHE A 96 -8.85 -16.96 7.32
C PHE A 96 -9.69 -16.17 8.34
N CYS A 97 -9.78 -16.63 9.59
CA CYS A 97 -10.46 -15.91 10.67
C CYS A 97 -9.88 -14.51 10.87
N LEU A 98 -8.54 -14.40 10.93
CA LEU A 98 -7.84 -13.14 11.11
C LEU A 98 -8.20 -12.15 9.98
N HIS A 99 -8.10 -12.59 8.72
CA HIS A 99 -8.39 -11.76 7.56
C HIS A 99 -9.86 -11.38 7.48
N TYR A 100 -10.75 -12.34 7.68
CA TYR A 100 -12.19 -12.11 7.64
C TYR A 100 -12.66 -11.08 8.67
N VAL A 101 -12.09 -11.13 9.90
CA VAL A 101 -12.43 -10.19 10.96
C VAL A 101 -11.72 -8.84 10.75
N PHE A 102 -10.41 -8.84 10.49
CA PHE A 102 -9.62 -7.63 10.62
C PHE A 102 -9.34 -6.89 9.32
N LEU A 103 -9.36 -7.51 8.13
CA LEU A 103 -9.20 -6.78 6.87
C LEU A 103 -10.25 -5.67 6.69
N PRO A 104 -11.58 -5.92 6.84
CA PRO A 104 -12.56 -4.85 6.65
C PRO A 104 -12.41 -3.73 7.70
N ARG A 105 -12.03 -4.09 8.94
CA ARG A 105 -11.79 -3.11 10.02
C ARG A 105 -10.53 -2.27 9.76
N LEU A 106 -9.46 -2.91 9.29
CA LEU A 106 -8.22 -2.24 8.89
C LEU A 106 -8.48 -1.28 7.72
N GLN A 107 -9.21 -1.73 6.70
CA GLN A 107 -9.57 -0.91 5.56
C GLN A 107 -10.37 0.32 6.00
N LEU A 108 -11.39 0.14 6.86
CA LEU A 108 -12.15 1.26 7.41
C LEU A 108 -11.26 2.25 8.18
N THR A 109 -10.35 1.76 9.03
CA THR A 109 -9.41 2.64 9.75
C THR A 109 -8.49 3.40 8.80
N LEU A 110 -8.02 2.75 7.72
CA LEU A 110 -7.21 3.40 6.69
C LEU A 110 -8.01 4.44 5.91
N ASP A 111 -9.29 4.18 5.63
CA ASP A 111 -10.18 5.13 4.95
C ASP A 111 -10.45 6.37 5.82
N LEU A 112 -10.68 6.17 7.11
CA LEU A 112 -10.83 7.25 8.09
C LEU A 112 -9.52 8.05 8.23
N PHE A 113 -8.39 7.36 8.32
CA PHE A 113 -7.07 8.00 8.34
C PHE A 113 -6.86 8.83 7.09
N ARG A 114 -7.11 8.28 5.90
CA ARG A 114 -7.04 9.00 4.61
C ARG A 114 -7.92 10.23 4.62
N GLY A 115 -9.19 10.11 5.03
CA GLY A 115 -10.10 11.25 5.10
C GLY A 115 -9.61 12.37 6.01
N GLY A 116 -9.01 12.04 7.17
CA GLY A 116 -8.39 13.03 8.05
C GLY A 116 -7.10 13.61 7.49
N TRP A 117 -6.26 12.74 6.92
CA TRP A 117 -4.96 13.10 6.36
C TRP A 117 -5.09 13.97 5.11
N ASP A 118 -6.02 13.70 4.21
CA ASP A 118 -6.16 14.49 2.98
C ASP A 118 -6.74 15.89 3.25
N ASN A 119 -7.33 16.09 4.43
CA ASN A 119 -7.97 17.34 4.85
C ASN A 119 -7.27 18.04 6.04
N HIS A 120 -6.08 17.57 6.46
CA HIS A 120 -5.34 18.26 7.52
C HIS A 120 -4.53 19.44 6.97
N PRO A 121 -4.45 20.57 7.69
CA PRO A 121 -3.66 21.71 7.26
C PRO A 121 -2.16 21.42 7.36
N LEU A 122 -1.44 21.64 6.27
CA LEU A 122 0.01 21.54 6.22
C LEU A 122 0.65 22.88 6.55
N ARG A 123 1.31 22.98 7.72
CA ARG A 123 1.95 24.22 8.18
C ARG A 123 2.97 24.80 7.18
N THR A 124 3.67 23.93 6.46
CA THR A 124 4.68 24.33 5.46
C THR A 124 4.06 24.85 4.15
N GLU A 125 2.80 24.50 3.89
CA GLU A 125 2.07 24.83 2.66
C GLU A 125 0.97 25.87 2.95
N GLN A 126 1.31 26.90 3.73
CA GLN A 126 0.38 27.99 4.09
C GLN A 126 -0.91 27.52 4.77
N ASN A 127 -0.86 26.40 5.52
CA ASN A 127 -2.01 25.72 6.14
C ASN A 127 -3.06 25.19 5.16
N MET A 128 -2.73 25.03 3.89
CA MET A 128 -3.59 24.33 2.94
C MET A 128 -3.59 22.83 3.21
N THR A 129 -4.71 22.17 2.90
CA THR A 129 -4.83 20.71 2.97
C THR A 129 -4.26 20.06 1.71
N PRO A 130 -3.86 18.77 1.75
CA PRO A 130 -3.49 18.02 0.56
C PRO A 130 -4.53 18.12 -0.58
N ASN A 131 -5.82 18.05 -0.27
CA ASN A 131 -6.90 18.22 -1.25
C ASN A 131 -6.95 19.64 -1.83
N GLN A 132 -6.76 20.68 -1.01
CA GLN A 132 -6.71 22.06 -1.50
C GLN A 132 -5.51 22.30 -2.42
N LEU A 133 -4.35 21.73 -2.08
CA LEU A 133 -3.16 21.78 -2.93
C LEU A 133 -3.38 21.04 -4.25
N TRP A 134 -4.10 19.91 -4.23
CA TRP A 134 -4.50 19.18 -5.42
C TRP A 134 -5.37 20.03 -6.35
N GLU A 135 -6.43 20.64 -5.81
CA GLU A 135 -7.34 21.51 -6.57
C GLU A 135 -6.61 22.74 -7.13
N LEU A 136 -5.73 23.36 -6.33
CA LEU A 136 -4.92 24.48 -6.80
C LEU A 136 -3.97 24.08 -7.93
N GLY A 137 -3.33 22.92 -7.81
CA GLY A 137 -2.48 22.36 -8.86
C GLY A 137 -3.24 22.13 -10.17
N GLN A 138 -4.48 21.65 -10.07
CA GLN A 138 -5.37 21.45 -11.21
C GLN A 138 -5.71 22.76 -11.93
N ILE A 139 -5.96 23.84 -11.18
CA ILE A 139 -6.29 25.15 -11.75
C ILE A 139 -5.05 25.77 -12.42
N GLN A 140 -3.88 25.66 -11.79
CA GLN A 140 -2.64 26.26 -12.31
C GLN A 140 -2.10 25.50 -13.54
N HIS A 141 -2.31 24.18 -13.58
CA HIS A 141 -1.79 23.30 -14.63
C HIS A 141 -2.85 22.28 -15.06
N PRO A 142 -3.86 22.71 -15.82
CA PRO A 142 -4.85 21.79 -16.35
C PRO A 142 -4.16 20.75 -17.24
N ILE A 143 -4.33 19.48 -16.89
CA ILE A 143 -3.96 18.38 -17.77
C ILE A 143 -5.07 18.27 -18.81
N PRO A 144 -4.76 18.32 -20.12
CA PRO A 144 -5.74 18.09 -21.18
C PRO A 144 -6.45 16.76 -20.96
N ASP A 145 -7.71 16.66 -21.35
CA ASP A 145 -8.42 15.38 -21.29
C ASP A 145 -7.61 14.34 -22.08
N PRO A 146 -7.41 13.10 -21.60
CA PRO A 146 -6.76 12.05 -22.38
C PRO A 146 -7.32 11.87 -23.79
N GLU A 147 -8.58 12.25 -24.04
CA GLU A 147 -9.19 12.28 -25.39
C GLU A 147 -8.61 13.39 -26.30
N ASP A 148 -8.16 14.51 -25.72
CA ASP A 148 -7.52 15.62 -26.44
C ASP A 148 -6.01 15.39 -26.66
N LEU A 149 -5.43 14.47 -25.90
CA LEU A 149 -4.07 14.03 -26.10
C LEU A 149 -4.08 13.05 -27.28
N ASN A 150 -3.43 13.44 -28.38
CA ASN A 150 -3.17 12.56 -29.53
C ASN A 150 -2.11 11.51 -29.16
N ILE A 151 -2.37 10.76 -28.08
CA ILE A 151 -1.56 9.64 -27.60
C ILE A 151 -1.64 8.61 -28.72
N PRO A 152 -0.53 8.27 -29.37
CA PRO A 152 -0.53 7.19 -30.34
C PRO A 152 -1.16 5.98 -29.67
N GLU A 153 -2.16 5.38 -30.31
CA GLU A 153 -2.76 4.15 -29.83
C GLU A 153 -1.63 3.13 -29.64
N ILE A 154 -1.19 2.95 -28.39
CA ILE A 154 -0.13 2.00 -28.07
C ILE A 154 -0.78 0.64 -28.25
N ASP A 155 -0.46 -0.03 -29.35
CA ASP A 155 -0.82 -1.42 -29.61
C ASP A 155 -0.05 -2.30 -28.62
N TRP A 156 -0.62 -2.41 -27.41
CA TRP A 156 -0.14 -3.29 -26.35
C TRP A 156 -0.18 -4.76 -26.79
N GLU A 157 -1.01 -5.11 -27.77
CA GLU A 157 -1.11 -6.47 -28.31
C GLU A 157 0.10 -6.81 -29.20
N GLN A 158 0.67 -5.87 -29.96
CA GLN A 158 1.88 -6.14 -30.75
C GLN A 158 3.19 -6.19 -29.96
N SER A 159 3.21 -5.63 -28.74
CA SER A 159 4.44 -5.43 -27.96
C SER A 159 4.83 -6.65 -27.10
N GLY A 160 4.02 -7.72 -27.11
CA GLY A 160 4.28 -8.98 -26.42
C GLY A 160 4.18 -10.16 -27.38
N ASP A 161 4.90 -11.24 -27.08
CA ASP A 161 4.74 -12.54 -27.74
C ASP A 161 3.32 -13.06 -27.48
N VAL A 162 2.37 -12.76 -28.37
CA VAL A 162 0.95 -13.14 -28.27
C VAL A 162 0.75 -14.59 -28.68
N SER A 163 1.51 -15.49 -28.06
CA SER A 163 1.20 -16.91 -28.05
C SER A 163 0.73 -17.30 -26.67
N GLU A 164 -0.42 -16.77 -26.25
CA GLU A 164 -1.44 -17.53 -25.52
C GLU A 164 -2.64 -16.61 -25.24
N LEU A 165 -3.84 -17.13 -25.54
CA LEU A 165 -5.12 -16.52 -25.22
C LEU A 165 -5.07 -15.86 -23.84
N HIS A 166 -5.68 -14.68 -23.70
CA HIS A 166 -5.93 -14.01 -22.43
C HIS A 166 -6.78 -14.92 -21.52
N HIS A 167 -6.13 -15.90 -20.88
CA HIS A 167 -6.68 -16.61 -19.75
C HIS A 167 -6.66 -15.57 -18.64
N GLY A 168 -7.79 -14.88 -18.45
CA GLY A 168 -8.01 -14.11 -17.23
C GLY A 168 -7.56 -14.97 -16.05
N VAL A 169 -6.87 -14.38 -15.09
CA VAL A 169 -6.39 -15.10 -13.91
C VAL A 169 -7.62 -15.73 -13.25
N ASN A 170 -7.78 -17.05 -13.42
CA ASN A 170 -8.84 -17.81 -12.78
C ASN A 170 -8.49 -17.85 -11.30
N VAL A 171 -9.00 -16.86 -10.55
CA VAL A 171 -8.89 -16.84 -9.10
C VAL A 171 -9.68 -18.04 -8.59
N PRO A 172 -9.05 -19.03 -7.94
CA PRO A 172 -9.77 -20.19 -7.42
C PRO A 172 -10.83 -19.73 -6.44
N GLN A 173 -12.06 -20.21 -6.58
CA GLN A 173 -13.06 -20.05 -5.53
C GLN A 173 -12.58 -20.86 -4.32
N PHE A 174 -12.17 -20.15 -3.27
CA PHE A 174 -11.76 -20.78 -2.02
C PHE A 174 -13.01 -20.98 -1.17
N GLU A 175 -13.35 -22.23 -0.87
CA GLU A 175 -14.43 -22.52 0.08
C GLU A 175 -14.02 -22.08 1.49
N SER A 176 -14.94 -21.45 2.21
CA SER A 176 -14.71 -21.06 3.61
C SER A 176 -14.37 -22.30 4.44
N PRO A 177 -13.26 -22.30 5.21
CA PRO A 177 -12.94 -23.40 6.12
C PRO A 177 -13.90 -23.48 7.32
N LEU A 178 -14.80 -22.50 7.46
CA LEU A 178 -15.76 -22.38 8.55
C LEU A 178 -17.20 -22.57 8.07
N SER A 179 -18.03 -23.18 8.93
CA SER A 179 -19.47 -23.26 8.73
C SER A 179 -20.14 -21.87 8.83
N PRO A 180 -21.34 -21.69 8.25
CA PRO A 180 -22.10 -20.45 8.37
C PRO A 180 -22.37 -20.02 9.82
N GLU A 181 -22.52 -20.98 10.74
CA GLU A 181 -22.72 -20.71 12.17
C GLU A 181 -21.45 -20.17 12.82
N GLN A 182 -20.29 -20.78 12.52
CA GLN A 182 -18.99 -20.30 12.98
C GLN A 182 -18.69 -18.89 12.44
N LEU A 183 -19.06 -18.60 11.18
CA LEU A 183 -18.94 -17.26 10.61
C LEU A 183 -19.79 -16.20 11.33
N ARG A 184 -20.95 -16.58 11.87
CA ARG A 184 -21.78 -15.65 12.66
C ARG A 184 -21.10 -15.28 13.97
N LEU A 185 -20.37 -16.21 14.60
CA LEU A 185 -19.62 -15.92 15.82
C LEU A 185 -18.49 -14.91 15.59
N LEU A 186 -17.96 -14.83 14.38
CA LEU A 186 -16.92 -13.86 13.99
C LEU A 186 -17.49 -12.48 13.61
N LYS A 187 -18.79 -12.39 13.32
CA LYS A 187 -19.49 -11.12 13.08
C LYS A 187 -19.95 -10.54 14.41
N VAL A 188 -19.03 -9.91 15.14
CA VAL A 188 -19.35 -9.01 16.26
C VAL A 188 -19.48 -7.58 15.76
#